data_AF-A0A0B0D222-F1
#
_entry.id   AF-A0A0B0D222-F1
#
_cell.length_a   1.000
_cell.length_b   1.000
_cell.length_c   1.000
_cell.angle_alpha   90.00
_cell.angle_beta   90.00
_cell.angle_gamma   90.00
#
_symmetry.space_group_name_H-M   'P 1'
#
loop_
_entity.id
_entity.type
_entity.pdbx_description
1 polymer ?
#
loop_
_entity_poly.entity_id
_entity_poly.type
_entity_poly.pdbx_seq_one_letter_code
_entity_poly.pdbx_strand_id
1 'polypeptide(L)'
;FWMEEIGVDGFRLDYAKGPSQSFWVDFRHKVKEIDSDAFIFGEVWDNLETITSYSGKLDGAIDFPTQSAIYDAFINDSSMNKLADSLTTINEAYHEEFVPATFLDSHDMPRFLYEADGDTETLKMAASLQFALPGAPIIYYGDEVGLSQSRNHEEVKEWKDRYYREMMIWDKSEQNLELKAYYEKLIEMRKNHQALTHGDFNAIYSDDDV
;
A
#
# COMPACT_ATOMS: atom_id res chain seq x y z
N PHE A 1 7.26 19.39 -18.56
CA PHE A 1 8.66 18.98 -18.23
C PHE A 1 8.79 17.50 -17.85
N TRP A 2 8.46 17.04 -16.63
CA TRP A 2 8.71 15.64 -16.26
C TRP A 2 8.03 14.61 -17.17
N MET A 3 6.77 14.87 -17.56
CA MET A 3 6.10 14.00 -18.53
C MET A 3 6.65 14.19 -19.95
N GLU A 4 6.72 15.43 -20.43
CA GLU A 4 7.04 15.71 -21.83
C GLU A 4 8.51 15.45 -22.21
N GLU A 5 9.44 15.72 -21.31
CA GLU A 5 10.88 15.67 -21.58
C GLU A 5 11.54 14.40 -21.02
N ILE A 6 11.06 13.91 -19.87
CA ILE A 6 11.63 12.73 -19.19
C ILE A 6 10.79 11.48 -19.45
N GLY A 7 9.48 11.63 -19.69
CA GLY A 7 8.58 10.51 -19.96
C GLY A 7 8.15 9.73 -18.72
N VAL A 8 7.90 10.41 -17.59
CA VAL A 8 7.33 9.73 -16.40
C VAL A 8 5.87 9.34 -16.63
N ASP A 9 5.49 8.15 -16.15
CA ASP A 9 4.15 7.57 -16.34
C ASP A 9 3.09 8.09 -15.34
N GLY A 10 3.44 9.06 -14.49
CA GLY A 10 2.52 9.53 -13.46
C GLY A 10 3.18 10.28 -12.30
N PHE A 11 2.37 10.55 -11.28
CA PHE A 11 2.78 11.28 -10.07
C PHE A 11 2.18 10.68 -8.79
N ARG A 12 3.06 10.42 -7.82
CA ARG A 12 2.68 10.31 -6.40
C ARG A 12 2.69 11.70 -5.80
N LEU A 13 1.55 12.18 -5.33
CA LEU A 13 1.39 13.52 -4.79
C LEU A 13 1.60 13.52 -3.28
N ASP A 14 2.72 14.10 -2.85
CA ASP A 14 3.05 14.30 -1.44
C ASP A 14 2.04 15.21 -0.75
N TYR A 15 1.64 14.85 0.47
CA TYR A 15 0.71 15.62 1.30
C TYR A 15 -0.45 16.24 0.49
N ALA A 16 -1.20 15.40 -0.24
CA ALA A 16 -2.21 15.84 -1.19
C ALA A 16 -3.34 16.68 -0.54
N LYS A 17 -3.47 16.61 0.79
CA LYS A 17 -4.37 17.43 1.61
C LYS A 17 -3.99 18.91 1.69
N GLY A 18 -2.75 19.28 1.37
CA GLY A 18 -2.29 20.67 1.46
C GLY A 18 -2.95 21.59 0.43
N PRO A 19 -2.83 21.30 -0.88
CA PRO A 19 -3.52 22.06 -1.93
C PRO A 19 -5.04 21.85 -1.91
N SER A 20 -5.78 22.79 -2.51
CA SER A 20 -7.23 22.64 -2.64
C SER A 20 -7.60 21.53 -3.62
N GLN A 21 -8.75 20.91 -3.42
CA GLN A 21 -9.29 19.92 -4.36
C GLN A 21 -9.52 20.50 -5.77
N SER A 22 -9.81 21.80 -5.90
CA SER A 22 -9.92 22.47 -7.21
C SER A 22 -8.59 22.50 -7.95
N PHE A 23 -7.48 22.72 -7.24
CA PHE A 23 -6.14 22.66 -7.84
C PHE A 23 -5.87 21.26 -8.40
N TRP A 24 -6.29 20.20 -7.69
CA TRP A 24 -6.10 18.84 -8.16
C TRP A 24 -6.93 18.50 -9.40
N VAL A 25 -8.12 19.08 -9.54
CA VAL A 25 -8.91 18.97 -10.78
C VAL A 25 -8.15 19.57 -11.96
N ASP A 26 -7.63 20.80 -11.81
CA ASP A 26 -6.87 21.47 -12.87
C ASP A 26 -5.56 20.71 -13.18
N PHE A 27 -4.89 20.22 -12.15
CA PHE A 27 -3.67 19.42 -12.28
C PHE A 27 -3.95 18.12 -13.05
N ARG A 28 -4.97 17.36 -12.64
CA ARG A 28 -5.36 16.12 -13.33
C ARG A 28 -5.73 16.41 -14.78
N HIS A 29 -6.50 17.45 -15.05
CA HIS A 29 -6.84 17.82 -16.43
C HIS A 29 -5.58 18.05 -17.26
N LYS A 30 -4.60 18.79 -16.72
CA LYS A 30 -3.37 19.08 -17.46
C LYS A 30 -2.50 17.85 -17.68
N VAL A 31 -2.39 16.97 -16.69
CA VAL A 31 -1.66 15.69 -16.82
C VAL A 31 -2.32 14.81 -17.88
N LYS A 32 -3.64 14.66 -17.82
CA LYS A 32 -4.41 13.83 -18.76
C LYS A 32 -4.45 14.39 -20.19
N GLU A 33 -4.25 15.70 -20.37
CA GLU A 33 -4.07 16.32 -21.69
C GLU A 33 -2.75 15.90 -22.34
N ILE A 34 -1.69 15.70 -21.54
CA ILE A 34 -0.37 15.27 -22.01
C ILE A 34 -0.37 13.76 -22.26
N ASP A 35 -0.89 12.99 -21.31
CA ASP A 35 -1.02 11.54 -21.40
C ASP A 35 -2.24 11.08 -20.60
N SER A 36 -3.23 10.50 -21.30
CA SER A 36 -4.47 10.01 -20.68
C SER A 36 -4.23 8.84 -19.72
N ASP A 37 -3.16 8.08 -19.95
CA ASP A 37 -2.84 6.87 -19.18
C ASP A 37 -1.99 7.19 -17.94
N ALA A 38 -1.43 8.41 -17.84
CA ALA A 38 -0.58 8.80 -16.73
C ALA A 38 -1.30 8.73 -15.39
N PHE A 39 -0.78 7.94 -14.44
CA PHE A 39 -1.47 7.65 -13.19
C PHE A 39 -1.16 8.67 -12.10
N ILE A 40 -2.19 9.24 -11.47
CA ILE A 40 -2.03 10.23 -10.40
C ILE A 40 -2.69 9.75 -9.12
N PHE A 41 -1.88 9.52 -8.08
CA PHE A 41 -2.39 9.11 -6.77
C PHE A 41 -1.80 9.96 -5.65
N GLY A 42 -2.61 10.26 -4.66
CA GLY A 42 -2.25 11.18 -3.58
C GLY A 42 -1.97 10.48 -2.25
N GLU A 43 -1.06 11.05 -1.48
CA GLU A 43 -0.99 10.81 -0.05
C GLU A 43 -2.07 11.63 0.66
N VAL A 44 -3.23 11.01 0.87
CA VAL A 44 -4.33 11.58 1.65
C VAL A 44 -4.38 10.85 2.99
N TRP A 45 -3.47 11.17 3.90
CA TRP A 45 -3.44 10.57 5.23
C TRP A 45 -4.58 11.14 6.10
N ASP A 46 -5.74 10.48 6.05
CA ASP A 46 -6.97 10.84 6.75
C ASP A 46 -7.93 9.63 6.77
N ASN A 47 -9.16 9.82 7.26
CA ASN A 47 -10.21 8.82 7.24
C ASN A 47 -10.72 8.51 5.82
N LEU A 48 -11.45 7.39 5.71
CA LEU A 48 -11.99 6.88 4.45
C LEU A 48 -12.89 7.88 3.71
N GLU A 49 -13.70 8.67 4.43
CA GLU A 49 -14.58 9.69 3.83
C GLU A 49 -13.75 10.78 3.12
N THR A 50 -12.73 11.30 3.81
CA THR A 50 -11.83 12.30 3.25
C THR A 50 -11.08 11.74 2.04
N ILE A 51 -10.55 10.52 2.10
CA ILE A 51 -9.85 9.88 0.98
C ILE A 51 -10.78 9.75 -0.23
N THR A 52 -11.98 9.19 -0.01
CA THR A 52 -12.98 8.97 -1.06
C THR A 52 -13.42 10.26 -1.73
N SER A 53 -13.39 11.38 -1.00
CA SER A 53 -13.69 12.70 -1.57
C SER A 53 -12.75 13.13 -2.71
N TYR A 54 -11.59 12.50 -2.89
CA TYR A 54 -10.67 12.74 -4.02
C TYR A 54 -11.04 11.97 -5.29
N SER A 55 -12.05 11.10 -5.25
CA SER A 55 -12.57 10.41 -6.44
C SER A 55 -12.94 11.42 -7.55
N GLY A 56 -12.49 11.13 -8.78
CA GLY A 56 -12.64 11.99 -9.96
C GLY A 56 -11.71 13.21 -10.00
N LYS A 57 -10.97 13.48 -8.92
CA LYS A 57 -9.98 14.57 -8.81
C LYS A 57 -8.56 14.04 -8.94
N LEU A 58 -8.34 12.85 -8.39
CA LEU A 58 -7.16 12.00 -8.59
C LEU A 58 -7.63 10.65 -9.14
N ASP A 59 -6.70 9.85 -9.67
CA ASP A 59 -7.00 8.49 -10.10
C ASP A 59 -6.97 7.50 -8.93
N GLY A 60 -6.33 7.87 -7.81
CA GLY A 60 -6.25 7.03 -6.62
C GLY A 60 -5.66 7.74 -5.42
N ALA A 61 -5.47 6.98 -4.34
CA ALA A 61 -4.76 7.44 -3.14
C ALA A 61 -4.06 6.27 -2.44
N ILE A 62 -3.06 6.60 -1.61
CA ILE A 62 -2.47 5.65 -0.67
C ILE A 62 -3.56 5.17 0.29
N ASP A 63 -3.75 3.85 0.38
CA ASP A 63 -4.85 3.22 1.11
C ASP A 63 -4.45 2.94 2.57
N PHE A 64 -4.39 4.02 3.36
CA PHE A 64 -4.15 3.94 4.80
C PHE A 64 -5.21 3.13 5.57
N PRO A 65 -6.53 3.21 5.26
CA PRO A 65 -7.53 2.38 5.91
C PRO A 65 -7.27 0.87 5.77
N THR A 66 -6.95 0.39 4.57
CA THR A 66 -6.62 -1.03 4.37
C THR A 66 -5.32 -1.39 5.08
N GLN A 67 -4.29 -0.55 5.00
CA GLN A 67 -3.04 -0.79 5.72
C GLN A 67 -3.27 -0.91 7.23
N SER A 68 -4.08 -0.03 7.82
CA SER A 68 -4.39 -0.06 9.25
C SER A 68 -5.20 -1.30 9.64
N ALA A 69 -6.16 -1.73 8.82
CA ALA A 69 -6.94 -2.95 9.07
C ALA A 69 -6.05 -4.20 9.04
N ILE A 70 -5.14 -4.30 8.07
CA ILE A 70 -4.16 -5.39 7.99
C ILE A 70 -3.21 -5.35 9.19
N TYR A 71 -2.66 -4.17 9.51
CA TYR A 71 -1.78 -3.99 10.66
C TYR A 71 -2.47 -4.42 11.96
N ASP A 72 -3.70 -3.97 12.19
CA ASP A 72 -4.44 -4.31 13.40
C ASP A 72 -4.68 -5.81 13.53
N ALA A 73 -4.98 -6.49 12.43
CA ALA A 73 -5.24 -7.94 12.45
C ALA A 73 -3.97 -8.78 12.67
N PHE A 74 -2.86 -8.42 12.01
CA PHE A 74 -1.66 -9.25 11.97
C PHE A 74 -0.58 -8.84 12.98
N ILE A 75 -0.61 -7.60 13.48
CA ILE A 75 0.37 -7.08 14.44
C ILE A 75 -0.27 -6.82 15.81
N ASN A 76 -1.48 -6.26 15.85
CA ASN A 76 -2.16 -5.91 17.11
C ASN A 76 -3.14 -6.98 17.60
N ASP A 77 -3.14 -8.18 17.02
CA ASP A 77 -4.04 -9.31 17.35
C ASP A 77 -5.54 -8.91 17.36
N SER A 78 -5.96 -8.01 16.48
CA SER A 78 -7.38 -7.71 16.29
C SER A 78 -8.08 -8.84 15.55
N SER A 79 -9.37 -9.02 15.85
CA SER A 79 -10.10 -10.16 15.31
C SER A 79 -10.30 -10.11 13.79
N MET A 80 -10.31 -11.27 13.14
CA MET A 80 -10.49 -11.36 11.69
C MET A 80 -11.91 -10.93 11.25
N ASN A 81 -12.89 -10.95 12.14
CA ASN A 81 -14.20 -10.33 11.89
C ASN A 81 -14.07 -8.83 11.67
N LYS A 82 -13.28 -8.12 12.49
CA LYS A 82 -13.03 -6.70 12.29
C LYS A 82 -12.30 -6.43 10.98
N LEU A 83 -11.32 -7.27 10.64
CA LEU A 83 -10.63 -7.17 9.35
C LEU A 83 -11.63 -7.30 8.19
N ALA A 84 -12.50 -8.31 8.22
CA ALA A 84 -13.50 -8.53 7.18
C ALA A 84 -14.50 -7.36 7.07
N ASP A 85 -14.98 -6.84 8.19
CA ASP A 85 -15.90 -5.69 8.24
C ASP A 85 -15.23 -4.43 7.69
N SER A 86 -13.98 -4.16 8.08
CA SER A 86 -13.18 -3.04 7.58
C SER A 86 -12.95 -3.14 6.09
N LEU A 87 -12.48 -4.29 5.58
CA LEU A 87 -12.23 -4.48 4.15
C LEU A 87 -13.51 -4.36 3.33
N THR A 88 -14.64 -4.88 3.82
CA THR A 88 -15.94 -4.74 3.16
C THR A 88 -16.32 -3.26 3.07
N THR A 89 -16.27 -2.54 4.19
CA THR A 89 -16.60 -1.11 4.24
C THR A 89 -15.70 -0.27 3.32
N ILE A 90 -14.40 -0.56 3.28
CA ILE A 90 -13.44 0.17 2.45
C ILE A 90 -13.72 -0.07 0.96
N ASN A 91 -13.89 -1.32 0.55
CA ASN A 91 -14.13 -1.67 -0.86
C ASN A 91 -15.50 -1.15 -1.35
N GLU A 92 -16.51 -1.08 -0.50
CA GLU A 92 -17.81 -0.49 -0.84
C GLU A 92 -17.77 1.05 -0.97
N ALA A 93 -16.83 1.72 -0.29
CA ALA A 93 -16.74 3.18 -0.29
C ALA A 93 -16.03 3.74 -1.53
N TYR A 94 -15.05 3.02 -2.08
CA TYR A 94 -14.30 3.49 -3.24
C TYR A 94 -15.12 3.41 -4.53
N HIS A 95 -15.06 4.48 -5.33
CA HIS A 95 -15.63 4.48 -6.67
C HIS A 95 -14.85 3.53 -7.58
N GLU A 96 -15.51 2.91 -8.57
CA GLU A 96 -14.89 1.91 -9.48
C GLU A 96 -13.63 2.44 -10.20
N GLU A 97 -13.61 3.73 -10.52
CA GLU A 97 -12.48 4.40 -11.18
C GLU A 97 -11.37 4.86 -10.21
N PHE A 98 -11.60 4.78 -8.89
CA PHE A 98 -10.65 5.21 -7.88
C PHE A 98 -9.79 4.03 -7.44
N VAL A 99 -8.49 4.08 -7.75
CA VAL A 99 -7.56 2.97 -7.50
C VAL A 99 -6.92 3.13 -6.11
N PRO A 100 -7.26 2.27 -5.12
CA PRO A 100 -6.55 2.27 -3.85
C PRO A 100 -5.14 1.71 -4.05
N ALA A 101 -4.14 2.46 -3.56
CA ALA A 101 -2.75 2.03 -3.56
C ALA A 101 -2.43 1.37 -2.20
N THR A 102 -2.70 0.08 -2.11
CA THR A 102 -2.51 -0.73 -0.89
C THR A 102 -1.02 -0.95 -0.59
N PHE A 103 -0.65 -0.94 0.68
CA PHE A 103 0.74 -1.09 1.15
C PHE A 103 0.74 -1.68 2.55
N LEU A 104 1.87 -2.22 3.01
CA LEU A 104 2.01 -2.77 4.37
C LEU A 104 2.80 -1.80 5.27
N ASP A 105 3.83 -1.18 4.72
CA ASP A 105 4.71 -0.22 5.36
C ASP A 105 5.32 0.75 4.32
N SER A 106 6.07 1.74 4.81
CA SER A 106 6.66 2.76 3.94
C SER A 106 7.84 3.44 4.60
N HIS A 107 8.40 4.42 3.90
CA HIS A 107 9.46 5.29 4.41
C HIS A 107 9.07 6.18 5.60
N ASP A 108 7.78 6.30 5.93
CA ASP A 108 7.27 7.15 7.02
C ASP A 108 6.67 6.37 8.19
N MET A 109 6.75 5.03 8.16
CA MET A 109 6.27 4.18 9.24
C MET A 109 7.18 2.96 9.47
N PRO A 110 7.10 2.30 10.65
CA PRO A 110 7.89 1.12 10.94
C PRO A 110 7.75 0.03 9.87
N ARG A 111 8.82 -0.74 9.67
CA ARG A 111 8.78 -1.88 8.75
C ARG A 111 7.87 -2.96 9.32
N PHE A 112 6.99 -3.51 8.48
CA PHE A 112 6.02 -4.52 8.88
C PHE A 112 6.71 -5.75 9.46
N LEU A 113 7.82 -6.19 8.86
CA LEU A 113 8.60 -7.34 9.37
C LEU A 113 9.19 -7.08 10.76
N TYR A 114 9.51 -5.83 11.09
CA TYR A 114 9.99 -5.48 12.42
C TYR A 114 8.88 -5.55 13.45
N GLU A 115 7.72 -4.99 13.12
CA GLU A 115 6.53 -5.03 13.97
C GLU A 115 6.01 -6.47 14.16
N ALA A 116 6.26 -7.35 13.19
CA ALA A 116 6.01 -8.79 13.28
C ALA A 116 7.12 -9.58 14.02
N ASP A 117 8.02 -8.93 14.75
CA ASP A 117 9.14 -9.55 15.47
C ASP A 117 10.06 -10.44 14.59
N GLY A 118 10.16 -10.10 13.30
CA GLY A 118 10.92 -10.87 12.32
C GLY A 118 10.20 -12.12 11.80
N ASP A 119 8.93 -12.33 12.14
CA ASP A 119 8.14 -13.44 11.63
C ASP A 119 7.77 -13.23 10.14
N THR A 120 8.47 -13.97 9.29
CA THR A 120 8.24 -13.94 7.86
C THR A 120 6.93 -14.60 7.44
N GLU A 121 6.37 -15.50 8.25
CA GLU A 121 5.08 -16.12 7.91
C GLU A 121 3.93 -15.12 8.08
N THR A 122 3.94 -14.31 9.14
CA THR A 122 3.01 -13.18 9.30
C THR A 122 3.11 -12.19 8.15
N LEU A 123 4.32 -11.80 7.73
CA LEU A 123 4.51 -10.96 6.54
C LEU A 123 3.96 -11.60 5.26
N LYS A 124 4.21 -12.90 5.04
CA LYS A 124 3.69 -13.64 3.88
C LYS A 124 2.15 -13.65 3.86
N MET A 125 1.49 -13.80 5.01
CA MET A 125 0.03 -13.75 5.11
C MET A 125 -0.52 -12.36 4.80
N ALA A 126 0.06 -11.31 5.38
CA ALA A 126 -0.33 -9.93 5.12
C ALA A 126 -0.12 -9.55 3.64
N ALA A 127 1.03 -9.93 3.05
CA ALA A 127 1.32 -9.74 1.63
C ALA A 127 0.37 -10.53 0.72
N SER A 128 0.00 -11.76 1.09
CA SER A 128 -1.00 -12.52 0.33
C SER A 128 -2.34 -11.79 0.26
N LEU A 129 -2.80 -11.24 1.38
CA LEU A 129 -4.02 -10.46 1.41
C LEU A 129 -3.88 -9.19 0.58
N GLN A 130 -2.81 -8.41 0.74
CA GLN A 130 -2.52 -7.23 -0.05
C GLN A 130 -2.56 -7.53 -1.57
N PHE A 131 -1.92 -8.62 -2.01
CA PHE A 131 -1.88 -9.02 -3.42
C PHE A 131 -3.17 -9.67 -3.93
N ALA A 132 -4.11 -9.99 -3.04
CA ALA A 132 -5.44 -10.49 -3.40
C ALA A 132 -6.51 -9.39 -3.44
N LEU A 133 -6.27 -8.24 -2.80
CA LEU A 133 -7.22 -7.12 -2.77
C LEU A 133 -7.26 -6.34 -4.10
N PRO A 134 -8.40 -5.71 -4.43
CA PRO A 134 -8.50 -4.76 -5.53
C PRO A 134 -7.52 -3.58 -5.40
N GLY A 135 -7.15 -2.96 -6.52
CA GLY A 135 -6.28 -1.79 -6.55
C GLY A 135 -4.83 -2.07 -6.97
N ALA A 136 -3.89 -1.27 -6.46
CA ALA A 136 -2.48 -1.31 -6.82
C ALA A 136 -1.61 -1.63 -5.58
N PRO A 137 -1.08 -2.86 -5.44
CA PRO A 137 -0.18 -3.19 -4.35
C PRO A 137 1.19 -2.53 -4.53
N ILE A 138 1.63 -1.79 -3.52
CA ILE A 138 2.96 -1.20 -3.39
C ILE A 138 3.79 -2.08 -2.46
N ILE A 139 4.98 -2.48 -2.92
CA ILE A 139 6.01 -3.11 -2.08
C ILE A 139 7.00 -2.02 -1.68
N TYR A 140 7.31 -1.90 -0.39
CA TYR A 140 8.39 -1.03 0.04
C TYR A 140 9.73 -1.77 -0.09
N TYR A 141 10.77 -1.08 -0.57
CA TYR A 141 11.98 -1.78 -0.99
C TYR A 141 12.61 -2.56 0.16
N GLY A 142 13.01 -3.80 -0.15
CA GLY A 142 13.69 -4.67 0.79
C GLY A 142 12.74 -5.60 1.53
N ASP A 143 11.44 -5.33 1.61
CA ASP A 143 10.49 -6.23 2.28
C ASP A 143 10.50 -7.61 1.63
N GLU A 144 10.61 -7.64 0.30
CA GLU A 144 10.62 -8.88 -0.47
C GLU A 144 11.85 -9.74 -0.20
N VAL A 145 12.91 -9.16 0.36
CA VAL A 145 14.14 -9.88 0.76
C VAL A 145 14.32 -9.93 2.28
N GLY A 146 13.31 -9.53 3.05
CA GLY A 146 13.33 -9.60 4.51
C GLY A 146 14.12 -8.49 5.19
N LEU A 147 14.24 -7.32 4.56
CA LEU A 147 14.81 -6.15 5.21
C LEU A 147 13.89 -5.70 6.37
N SER A 148 14.44 -5.72 7.57
CA SER A 148 13.83 -5.16 8.78
C SER A 148 14.49 -3.82 9.13
N GLN A 149 14.12 -3.22 10.26
CA GLN A 149 14.78 -2.00 10.78
C GLN A 149 15.78 -2.34 11.87
N SER A 150 16.88 -1.58 11.98
CA SER A 150 17.97 -1.89 12.91
C SER A 150 17.70 -1.53 14.37
N ARG A 151 16.61 -0.81 14.65
CA ARG A 151 16.34 -0.26 15.98
C ARG A 151 14.85 -0.08 16.25
N ASN A 152 14.48 -0.23 17.52
CA ASN A 152 13.17 0.18 18.01
C ASN A 152 12.98 1.70 17.83
N HIS A 153 11.95 2.07 17.08
CA HIS A 153 11.61 3.46 16.79
C HIS A 153 11.04 4.20 18.00
N GLU A 154 10.51 3.51 19.00
CA GLU A 154 10.00 4.10 20.24
C GLU A 154 11.12 4.61 21.16
N GLU A 155 12.31 4.03 21.07
CA GLU A 155 13.48 4.41 21.88
C GLU A 155 14.19 5.67 21.38
N VAL A 156 13.75 6.23 20.25
CA VAL A 156 14.40 7.37 19.59
C VAL A 156 13.43 8.53 19.51
N LYS A 157 13.84 9.76 19.83
CA LYS A 157 12.92 10.91 19.82
C LYS A 157 12.91 11.69 18.51
N GLU A 158 14.00 11.65 17.76
CA GLU A 158 14.20 12.41 16.53
C GLU A 158 14.72 11.49 15.43
N TRP A 159 14.38 11.79 14.16
CA TRP A 159 14.87 11.06 13.00
C TRP A 159 14.55 9.55 13.05
N LYS A 160 13.37 9.18 13.56
CA LYS A 160 12.93 7.77 13.64
C LYS A 160 12.85 7.11 12.27
N ASP A 161 12.43 7.89 11.27
CA ASP A 161 12.29 7.51 9.87
C ASP A 161 13.58 6.94 9.25
N ARG A 162 14.76 7.31 9.78
CA ARG A 162 16.04 6.73 9.34
C ARG A 162 16.09 5.20 9.45
N TYR A 163 15.39 4.62 10.42
CA TYR A 163 15.40 3.18 10.65
C TYR A 163 14.40 2.47 9.73
N TYR A 164 13.39 3.18 9.23
CA TYR A 164 12.50 2.64 8.19
C TYR A 164 13.21 2.66 6.83
N ARG A 165 14.23 3.50 6.69
CA ARG A 165 15.00 3.77 5.46
C ARG A 165 16.39 3.12 5.49
N GLU A 166 16.50 1.91 6.05
CA GLU A 166 17.73 1.12 6.05
C GLU A 166 18.28 0.88 4.65
N MET A 167 19.59 0.71 4.53
CA MET A 167 20.21 0.40 3.25
C MET A 167 19.70 -0.93 2.70
N MET A 168 19.44 -0.97 1.39
CA MET A 168 19.03 -2.20 0.71
C MET A 168 20.09 -3.31 0.87
N ILE A 169 19.62 -4.52 1.15
CA ILE A 169 20.45 -5.72 1.23
C ILE A 169 20.77 -6.18 -0.19
N TRP A 170 21.96 -5.85 -0.69
CA TRP A 170 22.41 -6.26 -2.03
C TRP A 170 23.17 -7.59 -2.04
N ASP A 171 23.79 -7.97 -0.93
CA ASP A 171 24.44 -9.27 -0.81
C ASP A 171 23.37 -10.36 -0.76
N LYS A 172 23.34 -11.21 -1.80
CA LYS A 172 22.37 -12.30 -1.92
C LYS A 172 22.44 -13.31 -0.76
N SER A 173 23.58 -13.43 -0.09
CA SER A 173 23.73 -14.32 1.06
C SER A 173 23.07 -13.77 2.33
N GLU A 174 22.78 -12.47 2.36
CA GLU A 174 22.06 -11.79 3.44
C GLU A 174 20.57 -11.61 3.14
N GLN A 175 20.14 -11.87 1.90
CA GLN A 175 18.72 -11.81 1.50
C GLN A 175 17.97 -13.07 1.93
N ASN A 176 16.72 -12.90 2.36
CA ASN A 176 15.78 -14.02 2.44
C ASN A 176 15.24 -14.38 1.04
N LEU A 177 15.91 -15.32 0.37
CA LEU A 177 15.56 -15.74 -0.99
C LEU A 177 14.26 -16.54 -1.07
N GLU A 178 13.82 -17.15 0.03
CA GLU A 178 12.53 -17.84 0.10
C GLU A 178 11.38 -16.83 0.09
N LEU A 179 11.49 -15.78 0.89
CA LEU A 179 10.54 -14.67 0.91
C LEU A 179 10.49 -13.97 -0.45
N LYS A 180 11.64 -13.78 -1.10
CA LYS A 180 11.70 -13.20 -2.44
C LYS A 180 10.93 -14.05 -3.46
N ALA A 181 11.18 -15.36 -3.47
CA ALA A 181 10.46 -16.29 -4.34
C ALA A 181 8.95 -16.29 -4.07
N TYR A 182 8.56 -16.06 -2.80
CA TYR A 182 7.15 -15.92 -2.43
C TYR A 182 6.50 -14.67 -3.03
N TYR A 183 7.14 -13.49 -2.91
CA TYR A 183 6.64 -12.27 -3.55
C TYR A 183 6.59 -12.41 -5.08
N GLU A 184 7.61 -13.02 -5.70
CA GLU A 184 7.61 -13.32 -7.14
C GLU A 184 6.40 -14.18 -7.53
N LYS A 185 6.05 -15.19 -6.72
CA LYS A 185 4.85 -16.02 -6.91
C LYS A 185 3.56 -15.21 -6.75
N LEU A 186 3.46 -14.32 -5.75
CA LEU A 186 2.28 -13.45 -5.59
C LEU A 186 2.07 -12.54 -6.82
N ILE A 187 3.16 -11.95 -7.32
CA ILE A 187 3.15 -11.12 -8.52
C ILE A 187 2.71 -11.93 -9.75
N GLU A 188 3.25 -13.14 -9.92
CA GLU A 188 2.86 -14.03 -11.02
C GLU A 188 1.39 -14.42 -10.92
N MET A 189 0.91 -14.79 -9.74
CA MET A 189 -0.50 -15.10 -9.50
C MET A 189 -1.39 -13.91 -9.85
N ARG A 190 -1.08 -12.71 -9.37
CA ARG A 190 -1.85 -11.50 -9.65
C ARG A 190 -1.90 -11.18 -11.15
N LYS A 191 -0.76 -11.30 -11.86
CA LYS A 191 -0.69 -11.07 -13.32
C LYS A 191 -1.52 -12.07 -14.14
N ASN A 192 -1.58 -13.32 -13.69
CA ASN A 192 -2.22 -14.40 -14.44
C ASN A 192 -3.71 -14.60 -14.11
N HIS A 193 -4.26 -13.89 -13.12
CA HIS A 193 -5.66 -14.02 -12.71
C HIS A 193 -6.35 -12.66 -12.68
N GLN A 194 -7.27 -12.43 -13.62
CA GLN A 194 -8.04 -11.18 -13.69
C GLN A 194 -8.82 -10.87 -12.41
N ALA A 195 -9.30 -11.90 -11.70
CA ALA A 195 -9.99 -11.73 -10.42
C ALA A 195 -9.11 -11.03 -9.36
N LEU A 196 -7.78 -11.20 -9.41
CA LEU A 196 -6.85 -10.57 -8.48
C LEU A 196 -6.42 -9.17 -8.94
N THR A 197 -6.93 -8.64 -10.05
CA THR A 197 -6.59 -7.29 -10.55
C THR A 197 -7.81 -6.40 -10.76
N HIS A 198 -8.90 -6.97 -11.27
CA HIS A 198 -10.14 -6.26 -11.62
C HIS A 198 -11.38 -6.92 -11.00
N GLY A 199 -11.21 -7.90 -10.11
CA GLY A 199 -12.33 -8.57 -9.45
C GLY A 199 -12.84 -7.77 -8.25
N ASP A 200 -14.08 -8.05 -7.87
CA ASP A 200 -14.70 -7.49 -6.66
C ASP A 200 -14.22 -8.24 -5.41
N PHE A 201 -14.17 -7.54 -4.27
CA PHE A 201 -13.98 -8.16 -2.97
C PHE A 201 -15.33 -8.54 -2.36
N ASN A 202 -15.45 -9.78 -1.87
CA ASN A 202 -16.63 -10.25 -1.14
C ASN A 202 -16.19 -11.11 0.06
N ALA A 203 -16.52 -10.69 1.28
CA ALA A 203 -16.32 -11.50 2.47
C ALA A 203 -17.35 -12.65 2.51
N ILE A 204 -16.87 -13.90 2.53
CA ILE A 204 -17.73 -15.10 2.54
C ILE A 204 -17.81 -15.71 3.95
N TYR A 205 -16.70 -15.69 4.69
CA TYR A 205 -16.59 -16.24 6.04
C TYR A 205 -15.48 -15.52 6.80
N SER A 206 -15.75 -15.22 8.06
CA SER A 206 -14.77 -14.74 9.04
C SER A 206 -15.13 -15.31 10.41
N ASP A 207 -14.12 -15.52 11.24
CA ASP A 207 -14.24 -16.00 12.60
C ASP A 207 -13.15 -15.35 13.46
N ASP A 208 -13.34 -15.26 14.76
CA ASP A 208 -12.34 -14.64 15.64
C ASP A 208 -11.11 -15.56 15.89
N ASP A 209 -11.22 -16.87 15.61
CA ASP A 209 -10.24 -17.92 16.00
C ASP A 209 -9.47 -18.58 14.81
N VAL A 210 -8.97 -17.81 13.82
CA VAL A 210 -8.16 -18.38 12.70
C VAL A 210 -6.65 -18.23 12.91
#